data_AF-A0AAW0X5F1-F1
#
_entry.id   AF-A0AAW0X5F1-F1
#
_cell.length_a   1.000
_cell.length_b   1.000
_cell.length_c   1.000
_cell.angle_alpha   90.00
_cell.angle_beta   90.00
_cell.angle_gamma   90.00
#
_symmetry.space_group_name_H-M   'P 1'
#
loop_
_entity.id
_entity.type
_entity.pdbx_description
1 polymer ?
#
loop_
_entity_poly.entity_id
_entity_poly.type
_entity_poly.pdbx_seq_one_letter_code
_entity_poly.pdbx_strand_id
1 'polypeptide(L)'
;EWNVYRRFAQFYELHKQLKKKDPIVKSFDFPQKKTFGYKDDGVVEERRIRLQQYVRQVVNHLLTSHPQLTSSPDKSTFTSLLPFFADVHQSQCSGGGSSSSNRTRPSRRGVLSRFTASRHDQQSPVPDMPQYNGL
;
A
#
# COMPACT_ATOMS: atom_id res chain seq x y z
N GLU A 1 -27.89 -12.91 0.58
CA GLU A 1 -26.46 -12.95 0.17
C GLU A 1 -25.89 -11.53 0.20
N TRP A 2 -24.62 -11.34 0.58
CA TRP A 2 -24.00 -10.01 0.69
C TRP A 2 -22.54 -10.05 0.23
N ASN A 3 -22.14 -9.06 -0.58
CA ASN A 3 -20.82 -8.97 -1.19
C ASN A 3 -20.07 -7.73 -0.70
N VAL A 4 -18.78 -7.88 -0.45
CA VAL A 4 -17.90 -6.80 0.04
C VAL A 4 -16.59 -6.84 -0.71
N TYR A 5 -16.19 -5.71 -1.29
CA TYR A 5 -14.94 -5.59 -2.05
C TYR A 5 -13.87 -4.87 -1.22
N ARG A 6 -12.68 -5.48 -1.11
CA ARG A 6 -11.55 -4.98 -0.33
C ARG A 6 -10.21 -5.19 -1.03
N ARG A 7 -9.34 -4.19 -0.99
CA ARG A 7 -7.96 -4.28 -1.49
C ARG A 7 -7.07 -5.03 -0.49
N PHE A 8 -6.02 -5.70 -0.97
CA PHE A 8 -5.05 -6.43 -0.12
C PHE A 8 -4.52 -5.61 1.07
N ALA A 9 -4.26 -4.31 0.88
CA ALA A 9 -3.79 -3.44 1.96
C ALA A 9 -4.77 -3.37 3.14
N GLN A 10 -6.10 -3.40 2.89
CA GLN A 10 -7.11 -3.41 3.95
C GLN A 10 -7.09 -4.73 4.72
N PHE A 11 -6.90 -5.87 4.03
CA PHE A 11 -6.71 -7.17 4.68
C PHE A 11 -5.46 -7.19 5.57
N TYR A 12 -4.38 -6.55 5.13
CA TYR A 12 -3.15 -6.45 5.91
C TYR A 12 -3.35 -5.63 7.20
N GLU A 13 -4.08 -4.52 7.12
CA GLU A 13 -4.44 -3.71 8.29
C GLU A 13 -5.31 -4.50 9.27
N LEU A 14 -6.33 -5.20 8.77
CA LEU A 14 -7.17 -6.10 9.57
C LEU A 14 -6.31 -7.15 10.29
N HIS A 15 -5.43 -7.84 9.56
CA HIS A 15 -4.56 -8.87 10.11
C HIS A 15 -3.65 -8.30 11.21
N LYS A 16 -3.09 -7.10 11.00
CA LYS A 16 -2.27 -6.41 12.01
C LYS A 16 -3.06 -6.06 13.26
N GLN A 17 -4.32 -5.63 13.14
CA GLN A 17 -5.19 -5.35 14.29
C GLN A 17 -5.56 -6.63 15.04
N LEU A 18 -5.93 -7.69 14.32
CA LEU A 18 -6.29 -8.98 14.89
C LEU A 18 -5.10 -9.63 15.61
N LYS A 19 -3.88 -9.60 15.03
CA LYS A 19 -2.65 -10.09 15.69
C LYS A 19 -2.35 -9.42 17.04
N LYS A 20 -2.79 -8.18 17.25
CA LYS A 20 -2.59 -7.45 18.51
C LYS A 20 -3.57 -7.88 19.59
N LYS A 21 -4.81 -8.20 19.19
CA LYS A 21 -5.87 -8.62 20.10
C LYS A 21 -5.72 -10.10 20.46
N ASP A 22 -5.51 -10.94 19.44
CA ASP A 22 -5.54 -12.38 19.56
C ASP A 22 -4.24 -12.98 19.02
N PRO A 23 -3.37 -13.56 19.89
CA PRO A 23 -2.11 -14.14 19.45
C PRO A 23 -2.32 -15.36 18.54
N ILE A 24 -3.48 -16.02 18.62
CA ILE A 24 -3.85 -17.14 17.74
C ILE A 24 -3.87 -16.73 16.26
N VAL A 25 -4.13 -15.46 15.95
CA VAL A 25 -4.16 -14.96 14.57
C VAL A 25 -2.78 -15.04 13.91
N LYS A 26 -1.70 -15.17 14.69
CA LYS A 26 -0.35 -15.43 14.16
C LYS A 26 -0.21 -16.79 13.49
N SER A 27 -1.06 -17.77 13.83
CA SER A 27 -1.03 -19.10 13.20
C SER A 27 -1.80 -19.14 11.87
N PHE A 28 -2.66 -18.15 11.62
CA PHE A 28 -3.39 -18.09 10.36
C PHE A 28 -2.44 -17.73 9.22
N ASP A 29 -2.47 -18.54 8.16
CA ASP A 29 -1.66 -18.32 6.97
C ASP A 29 -2.09 -17.03 6.26
N PHE A 30 -1.31 -15.98 6.43
CA PHE A 30 -1.52 -14.69 5.77
C PHE A 30 -0.45 -14.50 4.70
N PRO A 31 -0.83 -14.27 3.42
CA PRO A 31 0.13 -14.11 2.35
C PRO A 31 1.09 -12.95 2.63
N GLN A 32 2.37 -13.26 2.80
CA GLN A 32 3.40 -12.25 2.98
C GLN A 32 3.50 -11.37 1.73
N LYS A 33 3.83 -10.10 1.93
CA LYS A 33 3.98 -9.11 0.86
C LYS A 33 5.23 -9.47 0.03
N LYS A 34 5.08 -10.31 -1.00
CA LYS A 34 6.17 -10.67 -1.93
C LYS A 34 6.66 -9.40 -2.64
N THR A 35 7.96 -9.09 -2.57
CA THR A 35 8.54 -7.84 -3.09
C THR A 35 8.63 -7.76 -4.63
N PHE A 36 8.32 -8.84 -5.36
CA PHE A 36 8.50 -8.93 -6.81
C PHE A 36 7.38 -9.76 -7.48
N GLY A 37 6.95 -9.39 -8.70
CA GLY A 37 5.99 -10.17 -9.51
C GLY A 37 4.49 -9.80 -9.42
N TYR A 38 4.13 -8.54 -9.15
CA TYR A 38 2.74 -8.12 -8.89
C TYR A 38 1.76 -8.12 -10.08
N LYS A 39 2.19 -8.51 -11.28
CA LYS A 39 1.41 -8.40 -12.54
C LYS A 39 1.02 -9.73 -13.18
N ASP A 40 1.45 -10.84 -12.61
CA ASP A 40 1.07 -12.16 -13.12
C ASP A 40 -0.32 -12.52 -12.54
N ASP A 41 -1.27 -12.85 -13.41
CA ASP A 41 -2.62 -13.27 -13.01
C ASP A 41 -2.56 -14.47 -12.03
N GLY A 42 -1.55 -15.33 -12.17
CA GLY A 42 -1.31 -16.43 -11.24
C GLY A 42 -1.01 -15.97 -9.81
N VAL A 43 -0.33 -14.84 -9.63
CA VAL A 43 -0.02 -14.26 -8.31
C VAL A 43 -1.25 -13.62 -7.68
N VAL A 44 -2.12 -13.02 -8.50
CA VAL A 44 -3.40 -12.46 -8.04
C VAL A 44 -4.30 -13.58 -7.56
N GLU A 45 -4.40 -14.67 -8.32
CA GLU A 45 -5.22 -15.83 -7.97
C GLU A 45 -4.68 -16.58 -6.75
N GLU A 46 -3.37 -16.83 -6.67
CA GLU A 46 -2.73 -17.40 -5.47
C GLU A 46 -3.04 -16.56 -4.22
N ARG A 47 -2.94 -15.23 -4.35
CA ARG A 47 -3.27 -14.30 -3.26
C ARG A 47 -4.77 -14.37 -2.91
N ARG A 48 -5.65 -14.47 -3.90
CA ARG A 48 -7.10 -14.59 -3.70
C ARG A 48 -7.43 -15.85 -2.91
N ILE A 49 -6.89 -17.00 -3.31
CA ILE A 49 -7.10 -18.30 -2.64
C ILE A 49 -6.62 -18.23 -1.18
N ARG A 50 -5.41 -17.71 -0.94
CA ARG A 50 -4.91 -17.57 0.44
C ARG A 50 -5.75 -16.60 1.28
N LEU A 51 -6.18 -15.48 0.71
CA LEU A 51 -7.08 -14.56 1.42
C LEU A 51 -8.43 -15.21 1.76
N GLN A 52 -8.98 -16.04 0.88
CA GLN A 52 -10.21 -16.78 1.19
C GLN A 52 -10.02 -17.74 2.36
N GLN A 53 -8.94 -18.52 2.36
CA GLN A 53 -8.61 -19.42 3.47
C GLN A 53 -8.41 -18.66 4.78
N TYR A 54 -7.72 -17.52 4.73
CA TYR A 54 -7.51 -16.64 5.88
C TYR A 54 -8.83 -16.12 6.45
N VAL A 55 -9.72 -15.57 5.60
CA VAL A 55 -11.03 -15.07 6.03
C VAL A 55 -11.85 -16.18 6.69
N ARG A 56 -11.86 -17.38 6.11
CA ARG A 56 -12.57 -18.53 6.70
C ARG A 56 -12.06 -18.87 8.10
N GLN A 57 -10.75 -18.86 8.32
CA GLN A 57 -10.16 -19.08 9.65
C GLN A 57 -10.55 -17.98 10.64
N VAL A 58 -10.51 -16.71 10.23
CA VAL A 58 -10.90 -15.57 11.07
C VAL A 58 -12.37 -15.66 11.47
N VAL A 59 -13.26 -15.96 10.51
CA VAL A 59 -14.70 -16.11 10.79
C VAL A 59 -14.96 -17.28 11.71
N ASN A 60 -14.37 -18.45 11.44
CA ASN A 60 -14.50 -19.61 12.32
C ASN A 60 -14.04 -19.30 13.75
N HIS A 61 -12.90 -18.62 13.90
CA HIS A 61 -12.42 -18.19 15.20
C HIS A 61 -13.41 -17.24 15.88
N LEU A 62 -13.95 -16.26 15.16
CA LEU A 62 -14.94 -15.34 15.71
C LEU A 62 -16.20 -16.06 16.19
N LEU A 63 -16.67 -17.06 15.43
CA LEU A 63 -17.82 -17.90 15.80
C LEU A 63 -17.54 -18.75 17.05
N THR A 64 -16.33 -19.30 17.18
CA THR A 64 -15.92 -20.05 18.38
C THR A 64 -15.80 -19.14 19.61
N SER A 65 -15.25 -17.93 19.45
CA SER A 65 -15.07 -16.99 20.55
C SER A 65 -16.38 -16.28 20.96
N HIS A 66 -17.33 -16.13 20.04
CA HIS A 66 -18.59 -15.43 20.28
C HIS A 66 -19.78 -16.29 19.85
N PRO A 67 -20.22 -17.24 20.70
CA PRO A 67 -21.34 -18.13 20.38
C PRO A 67 -22.66 -17.38 20.08
N GLN A 68 -22.81 -16.15 20.57
CA GLN A 68 -23.94 -15.25 20.25
C GLN A 68 -24.13 -15.03 18.74
N LEU A 69 -23.04 -15.07 17.96
CA LEU A 69 -23.08 -14.95 16.50
C LEU A 69 -23.61 -16.20 15.81
N THR A 70 -23.48 -17.37 16.44
CA THR A 70 -24.02 -18.62 15.90
C THR A 70 -25.52 -18.73 16.13
N SER A 71 -26.02 -18.17 17.23
CA SER A 71 -27.44 -18.16 17.58
C SER A 71 -28.24 -17.16 16.74
N SER A 72 -27.61 -16.05 16.32
CA SER A 72 -28.23 -15.02 15.46
C SER A 72 -27.24 -14.55 14.38
N PRO A 73 -27.14 -15.28 13.25
CA PRO A 73 -26.23 -14.92 12.17
C PRO A 73 -26.79 -13.73 11.37
N ASP A 74 -26.75 -12.53 11.95
CA ASP A 74 -27.16 -11.29 11.30
C ASP A 74 -25.97 -10.46 10.84
N LYS A 75 -26.13 -9.81 9.68
CA LYS A 75 -25.14 -8.91 9.08
C LYS A 75 -24.80 -7.77 10.04
N SER A 76 -25.80 -7.21 10.74
CA SER A 76 -25.61 -6.08 11.64
C SER A 76 -24.61 -6.41 12.76
N THR A 77 -24.83 -7.52 13.46
CA THR A 77 -23.96 -8.01 14.53
C THR A 77 -22.55 -8.27 14.02
N PHE A 78 -22.42 -8.93 12.87
CA PHE A 78 -21.13 -9.23 12.28
C PHE A 78 -20.33 -7.98 11.91
N THR A 79 -21.00 -6.99 11.31
CA THR A 79 -20.38 -5.70 10.94
C THR A 79 -20.03 -4.83 12.13
N SER A 80 -20.78 -4.92 13.23
CA SER A 80 -20.48 -4.21 14.47
C SER A 80 -19.19 -4.70 15.12
N LEU A 81 -18.94 -6.01 15.08
CA LEU A 81 -17.73 -6.62 15.65
C LEU A 81 -16.53 -6.46 14.73
N LEU A 82 -16.74 -6.60 13.42
CA LEU A 82 -15.71 -6.44 12.41
C LEU A 82 -16.16 -5.42 11.35
N PRO A 83 -15.88 -4.12 11.59
CA PRO A 83 -16.15 -3.05 10.63
C PRO A 83 -15.52 -3.28 9.25
N PHE A 84 -14.49 -4.14 9.18
CA PHE A 84 -13.90 -4.59 7.91
C PHE A 84 -14.94 -5.11 6.92
N PHE A 85 -15.96 -5.83 7.40
CA PHE A 85 -17.00 -6.36 6.55
C PHE A 85 -18.03 -5.30 6.20
N ALA A 86 -18.26 -4.25 7.01
CA ALA A 86 -19.33 -3.27 6.80
C ALA A 86 -19.39 -2.71 5.36
N ASP A 87 -20.60 -2.37 4.90
CA ASP A 87 -20.78 -1.82 3.56
C ASP A 87 -20.20 -0.41 3.51
N VAL A 88 -18.97 -0.28 3.01
CA VAL A 88 -18.38 1.01 2.70
C VAL A 88 -18.54 1.15 1.20
N HIS A 89 -19.62 1.81 0.79
CA HIS A 89 -19.74 2.33 -0.57
C HIS A 89 -18.41 2.99 -0.91
N GLN A 90 -17.88 2.65 -2.07
CA GLN A 90 -16.55 2.97 -2.56
C GLN A 90 -16.40 4.49 -2.75
N SER A 91 -16.33 5.24 -1.65
CA SER A 91 -16.00 6.65 -1.65
C SER A 91 -14.50 6.78 -1.84
N GLN A 92 -14.12 6.91 -3.11
CA GLN A 92 -12.96 7.66 -3.60
C GLN A 92 -11.62 6.91 -3.65
N CYS A 93 -11.42 6.15 -4.73
CA CYS A 93 -10.21 6.33 -5.52
C CYS A 93 -10.37 7.57 -6.41
N SER A 94 -10.20 8.75 -5.83
CA SER A 94 -9.98 10.02 -6.52
C SER A 94 -9.01 10.81 -5.66
N GLY A 95 -7.89 11.26 -6.23
CA GLY A 95 -6.69 11.61 -5.49
C GLY A 95 -6.80 12.82 -4.55
N GLY A 96 -5.85 12.89 -3.60
CA GLY A 96 -5.48 14.13 -2.90
C GLY A 96 -5.43 14.06 -1.37
N GLY A 97 -4.22 14.10 -0.80
CA GLY A 97 -3.93 14.89 0.40
C GLY A 97 -4.18 14.35 1.82
N SER A 98 -3.07 14.07 2.52
CA SER A 98 -2.78 14.46 3.91
C SER A 98 -3.59 13.82 5.06
N SER A 99 -2.94 13.08 5.94
CA SER A 99 -2.45 13.70 7.18
C SER A 99 -1.05 13.20 7.54
N SER A 100 -0.07 14.00 7.14
CA SER A 100 1.32 13.93 7.57
C SER A 100 1.43 14.32 9.04
N SER A 101 2.03 13.47 9.85
CA SER A 101 2.35 13.77 11.25
C SER A 101 3.53 14.75 11.32
N ASN A 102 3.29 15.89 11.96
CA ASN A 102 4.18 17.02 12.18
C ASN A 102 5.66 16.67 12.46
N ARG A 103 6.55 17.15 11.60
CA ARG A 103 7.93 17.50 11.96
C ARG A 103 8.20 18.91 11.44
N THR A 104 7.99 19.88 12.32
CA THR A 104 8.36 21.29 12.11
C THR A 104 9.87 21.40 11.93
N ARG A 105 10.31 21.75 10.72
CA ARG A 105 11.68 22.20 10.46
C ARG A 105 11.60 23.60 9.84
N PRO A 106 12.19 24.64 10.48
CA PRO A 106 12.02 26.01 10.02
C PRO A 106 12.77 26.25 8.71
N SER A 107 12.03 26.76 7.72
CA SER A 107 12.53 27.19 6.41
C SER A 107 13.10 28.61 6.53
N ARG A 108 14.42 28.76 6.36
CA ARG A 108 15.05 30.07 6.20
C ARG A 108 14.80 30.54 4.77
N ARG A 109 13.92 31.54 4.62
CA ARG A 109 13.79 32.34 3.41
C ARG A 109 15.12 33.05 3.13
N GLY A 110 15.76 32.71 2.02
CA GLY A 110 16.75 33.54 1.34
C GLY A 110 16.15 34.05 0.04
N VAL A 111 15.78 35.33 0.01
CA VAL A 111 15.43 36.08 -1.21
C VAL A 111 16.74 36.63 -1.77
N LEU A 112 17.05 36.35 -3.03
CA LEU A 112 18.00 37.09 -3.89
C LEU A 112 17.63 36.67 -5.33
N SER A 113 16.74 37.40 -6.02
CA SER A 113 17.02 38.57 -6.84
C SER A 113 18.08 38.34 -7.93
N ARG A 114 17.55 37.96 -9.10
CA ARG A 114 18.02 38.29 -10.47
C ARG A 114 19.07 39.40 -10.56
N PHE A 115 20.17 39.13 -11.27
CA PHE A 115 20.83 40.14 -12.11
C PHE A 115 21.28 39.51 -13.42
N THR A 116 21.11 40.31 -14.45
CA THR A 116 21.33 40.07 -15.87
C THR A 116 22.80 40.25 -16.28
N ALA A 117 23.13 39.64 -17.43
CA ALA A 117 24.15 40.04 -18.40
C ALA A 117 25.63 39.86 -18.02
N SER A 118 26.36 39.06 -18.79
CA SER A 118 27.20 39.61 -19.86
C SER A 118 27.70 38.50 -20.80
N ARG A 119 27.63 38.78 -22.11
CA ARG A 119 28.32 38.05 -23.17
C ARG A 119 29.82 38.21 -22.97
N HIS A 120 30.59 37.13 -23.09
CA HIS A 120 31.96 37.23 -23.59
C HIS A 120 32.28 36.02 -24.46
N ASP A 121 32.80 36.38 -25.62
CA ASP A 121 33.34 35.56 -26.71
C ASP A 121 34.58 34.80 -26.24
N GLN A 122 34.72 33.51 -26.60
CA GLN A 122 36.03 32.92 -26.94
C GLN A 122 35.87 31.57 -27.64
N GLN A 123 36.36 31.55 -28.87
CA GLN A 123 36.47 30.47 -29.83
C GLN A 123 37.69 29.56 -29.52
N SER A 124 37.50 28.23 -29.52
CA SER A 124 38.39 27.11 -29.96
C SER A 124 39.85 26.99 -29.40
N PRO A 125 40.44 25.76 -29.26
CA PRO A 125 40.69 24.87 -30.40
C PRO A 125 40.47 23.36 -30.19
N VAL A 126 40.30 22.71 -31.34
CA VAL A 126 40.15 21.28 -31.60
C VAL A 126 41.48 20.52 -31.36
N PRO A 127 41.44 19.27 -30.86
CA PRO A 127 42.62 18.43 -30.79
C PRO A 127 43.02 17.93 -32.19
N ASP A 128 44.32 18.04 -32.47
CA ASP A 128 45.05 17.71 -33.69
C ASP A 128 44.83 16.24 -34.13
N MET A 129 44.56 16.01 -35.42
CA MET A 129 44.47 14.67 -36.01
C MET A 129 45.88 14.11 -36.29
N PRO A 130 46.14 12.81 -36.05
CA PRO A 130 47.44 12.22 -36.34
C PRO A 130 47.75 12.23 -37.84
N GLN A 131 48.94 12.70 -38.19
CA GLN A 131 49.48 12.61 -39.54
C GLN A 131 49.87 11.16 -39.88
N TYR A 132 49.33 10.67 -41.00
CA TYR A 132 49.77 9.43 -41.64
C TYR A 132 50.98 9.76 -42.53
N ASN A 133 52.16 9.28 -42.14
CA ASN A 133 53.32 9.20 -43.03
C ASN A 133 53.59 7.75 -43.39
N GLY A 134 53.40 7.46 -44.67
CA GLY A 134 53.69 6.17 -45.27
C GLY A 134 55.19 5.87 -45.36
N LEU A 135 55.47 4.58 -45.44
CA LEU A 135 56.59 3.95 -46.13
C LEU A 135 55.99 2.90 -47.08
#